data_AF-A0A382MLL9-F1
#
_entry.id   AF-A0A382MLL9-F1
#
_cell.length_a   1.000
_cell.length_b   1.000
_cell.length_c   1.000
_cell.angle_alpha   90.00
_cell.angle_beta   90.00
_cell.angle_gamma   90.00
#
_symmetry.space_group_name_H-M   'P 1'
#
loop_
_entity.id
_entity.type
_entity.pdbx_description
1 polymer ?
#
loop_
_entity_poly.entity_id
_entity_poly.type
_entity_poly.pdbx_seq_one_letter_code
_entity_poly.pdbx_strand_id
1 'polypeptide(L)' 'RQSPKAGAIAAYEEFKKAGGTIYKPTPEQKQMFIDSTRGMYNWYEKQYGSEWLDKVLAETKVCEAQIDAANLKL' A
#
# COMPACT_ATOMS: atom_id res chain seq x y z
N ARG A 1 11.29 -17.79 -12.78
CA ARG A 1 10.05 -17.21 -12.21
C ARG A 1 9.98 -15.76 -12.63
N GLN A 2 8.96 -15.34 -13.38
CA GLN A 2 8.72 -13.90 -13.61
C GLN A 2 8.49 -13.22 -12.26
N SER A 3 9.02 -12.01 -12.08
CA SER A 3 8.80 -11.23 -10.86
C SER A 3 7.30 -10.91 -10.73
N PRO A 4 6.75 -10.81 -9.51
CA PRO A 4 5.34 -10.45 -9.30
C PRO A 4 4.93 -9.16 -10.02
N LYS A 5 5.89 -8.24 -10.20
CA LYS A 5 5.71 -6.99 -10.95
C LYS A 5 5.45 -7.21 -12.45
N ALA A 6 6.10 -8.18 -13.08
CA ALA A 6 5.90 -8.46 -14.51
C ALA A 6 4.51 -9.03 -14.80
N GLY A 7 4.01 -9.93 -13.93
CA GLY A 7 2.64 -10.45 -14.02
C GLY A 7 1.57 -9.38 -13.77
N ALA A 8 1.84 -8.43 -12.87
CA ALA A 8 0.93 -7.32 -12.61
C ALA A 8 0.77 -6.39 -13.85
N ILE A 9 1.85 -6.13 -14.60
CA ILE A 9 1.79 -5.29 -15.81
C ILE A 9 0.90 -5.91 -16.88
N ALA A 10 1.06 -7.22 -17.14
CA ALA A 10 0.22 -7.92 -18.10
C ALA A 10 -1.27 -7.90 -17.70
N ALA A 11 -1.56 -8.15 -16.42
CA ALA A 11 -2.93 -8.12 -15.89
C ALA A 11 -3.57 -6.72 -15.98
N TYR A 12 -2.82 -5.64 -15.71
CA TYR A 12 -3.34 -4.28 -15.85
C TYR A 12 -3.67 -3.92 -17.30
N GLU A 13 -2.84 -4.36 -18.26
CA GLU A 13 -3.08 -4.11 -19.68
C GLU A 13 -4.28 -4.91 -20.21
N GLU A 14 -4.45 -6.16 -19.79
CA GLU A 14 -5.65 -6.95 -20.10
C GLU A 14 -6.91 -6.32 -19.50
N PHE A 15 -6.85 -5.84 -18.26
CA PHE A 15 -7.96 -5.16 -17.59
C PHE A 15 -8.39 -3.88 -18.32
N LYS A 16 -7.43 -3.04 -18.76
CA LYS A 16 -7.71 -1.86 -19.57
C LYS A 16 -8.33 -2.23 -20.93
N LYS A 17 -7.82 -3.26 -21.60
CA LYS A 17 -8.35 -3.74 -22.89
C LYS A 17 -9.78 -4.26 -22.78
N ALA A 18 -10.13 -4.86 -21.64
CA ALA A 18 -11.50 -5.27 -21.32
C ALA A 18 -12.42 -4.08 -20.96
N GLY A 19 -11.93 -2.83 -21.02
CA GLY A 19 -12.69 -1.62 -20.71
C GLY A 19 -12.63 -1.19 -19.25
N GLY A 20 -11.79 -1.81 -18.42
CA GLY A 20 -11.63 -1.48 -17.01
C GLY A 20 -10.84 -0.19 -16.80
N THR A 21 -11.25 0.61 -15.82
CA THR A 21 -10.54 1.82 -15.41
C THR A 21 -9.77 1.58 -14.12
N ILE A 22 -8.47 1.89 -14.12
CA ILE A 22 -7.62 1.74 -12.94
C ILE A 22 -7.62 3.08 -12.21
N TYR A 23 -8.24 3.11 -11.04
CA TYR A 23 -8.15 4.24 -10.13
C TYR A 23 -6.91 4.12 -9.25
N LYS A 24 -6.07 5.17 -9.27
CA LYS A 24 -4.90 5.31 -8.40
C LYS A 24 -5.19 6.44 -7.41
N PRO A 25 -5.43 6.14 -6.12
CA PRO A 25 -5.69 7.18 -5.12
C PRO A 25 -4.54 8.16 -5.00
N THR A 26 -4.86 9.45 -4.85
CA THR A 26 -3.87 10.48 -4.51
C THR A 26 -3.31 10.26 -3.09
N PRO A 27 -2.16 10.87 -2.74
CA PRO A 27 -1.63 10.80 -1.38
C PRO A 27 -2.66 11.20 -0.31
N GLU A 28 -3.45 12.24 -0.58
CA GLU A 28 -4.49 12.74 0.33
C GLU A 28 -5.63 11.71 0.48
N GLN A 29 -6.05 11.10 -0.63
CA GLN A 29 -7.08 10.06 -0.60
C GLN A 29 -6.60 8.80 0.13
N LYS A 30 -5.33 8.41 -0.03
CA LYS A 30 -4.73 7.35 0.77
C LYS A 30 -4.77 7.68 2.27
N GLN A 31 -4.43 8.92 2.64
CA GLN A 31 -4.46 9.36 4.03
C GLN A 31 -5.88 9.28 4.61
N MET A 32 -6.92 9.61 3.83
CA MET A 32 -8.32 9.46 4.27
C MET A 32 -8.68 8.00 4.61
N PHE A 33 -8.16 7.02 3.86
CA PHE A 33 -8.35 5.60 4.18
C PHE A 33 -7.62 5.22 5.48
N ILE A 34 -6.40 5.70 5.68
CA ILE A 34 -5.64 5.48 6.93
C ILE A 34 -6.41 6.08 8.11
N ASP A 35 -6.90 7.30 7.97
CA ASP A 35 -7.63 7.98 9.03
C ASP A 35 -8.95 7.28 9.38
N SER A 36 -9.66 6.79 8.37
CA SER A 36 -10.89 6.02 8.54
C SER A 36 -10.66 4.67 9.22
N THR A 37 -9.45 4.11 9.14
CA THR A 37 -9.10 2.81 9.74
C THR A 37 -8.48 2.92 11.13
N ARG A 38 -8.30 4.14 11.69
CA ARG A 38 -7.74 4.36 13.04
C ARG A 38 -8.42 3.55 14.14
N GLY A 39 -9.72 3.28 14.02
CA GLY A 39 -10.45 2.45 14.98
C GLY A 39 -9.88 1.03 15.13
N MET A 40 -9.34 0.45 14.05
CA MET A 40 -8.70 -0.87 14.08
C MET A 40 -7.37 -0.84 14.83
N TYR A 41 -6.56 0.18 14.60
CA TYR A 41 -5.30 0.39 15.31
C TYR A 41 -5.55 0.55 16.82
N ASN A 42 -6.50 1.41 17.19
CA ASN A 42 -6.89 1.62 18.58
C ASN A 42 -7.36 0.32 19.26
N TRP A 43 -8.15 -0.50 18.55
CA TRP A 43 -8.58 -1.80 19.07
C TRP A 43 -7.38 -2.73 19.27
N TYR A 44 -6.48 -2.82 18.28
CA TYR A 44 -5.31 -3.68 18.34
C TYR A 44 -4.38 -3.29 19.50
N GLU A 45 -4.06 -2.01 19.64
CA GLU A 45 -3.23 -1.50 20.74
C GLU A 45 -3.85 -1.83 22.11
N LYS A 46 -5.17 -1.70 22.23
CA LYS A 46 -5.88 -2.06 23.47
C LYS A 46 -5.80 -3.56 23.78
N GLN A 47 -5.79 -4.42 22.77
CA GLN A 47 -5.75 -5.88 22.96
C GLN A 47 -4.33 -6.42 23.17
N TYR A 48 -3.34 -5.86 22.48
CA TYR A 48 -2.02 -6.46 22.35
C TYR A 48 -0.85 -5.53 22.70
N GLY A 49 -1.13 -4.26 23.02
CA GLY A 49 -0.13 -3.21 23.20
C GLY A 49 0.39 -2.64 21.87
N SER A 50 1.14 -1.54 21.95
CA SER A 50 1.60 -0.82 20.75
C SER A 50 2.92 -1.34 20.16
N GLU A 51 3.74 -2.06 20.93
CA GLU A 51 5.13 -2.38 20.54
C GLU A 51 5.25 -2.97 19.13
N TRP A 52 4.50 -4.03 18.84
CA TRP A 52 4.56 -4.69 17.53
C TRP A 52 3.92 -3.87 16.42
N LEU A 53 2.89 -3.10 16.76
CA LEU A 53 2.23 -2.21 15.81
C LEU A 53 3.17 -1.08 15.39
N ASP A 54 3.85 -0.46 16.36
CA ASP A 54 4.84 0.60 16.15
C ASP A 54 6.00 0.10 15.30
N LYS A 55 6.52 -1.09 15.57
CA LYS A 55 7.60 -1.71 14.77
C LYS A 55 7.19 -1.93 13.32
N VAL A 56 6.01 -2.51 13.08
CA VAL A 56 5.51 -2.77 11.72
C VAL A 56 5.25 -1.48 10.97
N LEU A 57 4.64 -0.48 11.63
CA LEU A 57 4.38 0.82 11.01
C LEU A 57 5.68 1.58 10.68
N ALA A 58 6.68 1.50 11.54
CA ALA A 58 8.00 2.08 11.28
C ALA A 58 8.68 1.41 10.07
N GLU A 59 8.73 0.08 10.03
CA GLU A 59 9.37 -0.64 8.94
C GLU A 59 8.61 -0.49 7.60
N THR A 60 7.28 -0.42 7.66
CA THR A 60 6.44 -0.17 6.48
C THR A 60 6.80 1.17 5.83
N LYS A 61 6.98 2.24 6.62
CA LYS A 61 7.42 3.55 6.10
C LYS A 61 8.79 3.48 5.42
N VAL A 62 9.72 2.71 5.97
CA VAL A 62 11.04 2.49 5.35
C VAL A 62 10.89 1.78 4.00
N CYS A 63 10.09 0.71 3.95
CA CYS A 63 9.83 -0.04 2.72
C CYS A 63 9.12 0.81 1.65
N GLU A 64 8.12 1.61 2.04
CA GLU A 64 7.41 2.52 1.14
C GLU A 64 8.36 3.55 0.51
N ALA A 65 9.22 4.17 1.33
CA ALA A 65 10.22 5.12 0.83
C ALA A 65 11.19 4.47 -0.19
N GLN A 66 11.59 3.21 0.03
CA GLN A 66 12.44 2.48 -0.90
C GLN A 66 11.69 2.16 -2.21
N ILE A 67 10.41 1.78 -2.13
CA ILE A 67 9.57 1.52 -3.30
C ILE A 67 9.35 2.80 -4.11
N ASP A 68 9.06 3.91 -3.46
CA ASP A 68 8.87 5.21 -4.13
C ASP A 68 10.16 5.66 -4.81
N ALA A 69 11.32 5.53 -4.13
CA ALA A 69 12.62 5.82 -4.71
C ALA A 69 12.95 4.91 -5.91
N ALA A 70 12.51 3.66 -5.91
CA ALA A 70 12.67 2.74 -7.04
C ALA A 70 11.72 3.08 -8.20
N ASN A 71 10.48 3.48 -7.90
CA ASN A 71 9.49 3.87 -8.90
C ASN A 71 9.83 5.18 -9.61
N LEU A 72 10.57 6.10 -8.96
CA LEU A 72 11.07 7.34 -9.58
C LEU A 72 12.21 7.10 -10.58
N LYS A 73 12.83 5.91 -10.58
CA LYS A 73 13.94 5.54 -11.46
C LYS A 73 13.49 4.73 -12.69
N LEU A 74 12.19 4.46 -12.83
CA LEU A 74 11.56 3.78 -13.95
C LEU A 74 10.84 4.81 -14.84
#